data_AF-A0A3D5A5T5-F1
#
_entry.id   AF-A0A3D5A5T5-F1
#
_cell.length_a   1.000
_cell.length_b   1.000
_cell.length_c   1.000
_cell.angle_alpha   90.00
_cell.angle_beta   90.00
_cell.angle_gamma   90.00
#
_symmetry.space_group_name_H-M   'P 1'
#
loop_
_entity.id
_entity.type
_entity.pdbx_description
1 polymer ?
#
loop_
_entity_poly.entity_id
_entity_poly.type
_entity_poly.pdbx_seq_one_letter_code
_entity_poly.pdbx_strand_id
1 'polypeptide(L)'
;MGRTLLPSVILLCAGLALAAGAAQPDRADTQEPWSRPLWVVHRGGEVGVPENTMAAIRHSVEQGARYLEVDLQTTTDGKIVLLHDETLDRTTTGEGELIEHTWAQIRDLDAGSWKDAAFADARIPLLSEVLGYCKANGVRLLLDIKSAGAAGASLYELLNQFDMLDDCRVYMRAGAAQPEVKAALDPRLVPFPGSLVQPWGKETPREKMQKALDNEKAVGGLVSSYQWVLDFEGEGG
;
A
#
# COMPACT_ATOMS: atom_id res chain seq x y z
N MET A 1 -76.64 25.33 -11.88
CA MET A 1 -76.14 24.00 -12.31
C MET A 1 -74.82 24.19 -13.05
N GLY A 2 -73.95 23.17 -13.09
CA GLY A 2 -72.62 23.25 -13.72
C GLY A 2 -71.47 23.20 -12.72
N ARG A 3 -70.96 21.98 -12.45
CA ARG A 3 -69.65 21.76 -11.81
C ARG A 3 -68.73 21.18 -12.87
N THR A 4 -67.87 22.01 -13.47
CA THR A 4 -66.84 21.56 -14.40
C THR A 4 -65.59 21.14 -13.62
N LEU A 5 -65.27 19.85 -13.67
CA LEU A 5 -64.02 19.30 -13.15
C LEU A 5 -62.92 19.48 -14.20
N LEU A 6 -61.84 20.16 -13.85
CA LEU A 6 -60.59 20.13 -14.63
C LEU A 6 -59.75 18.94 -14.17
N PRO A 7 -59.23 18.10 -15.07
CA PRO A 7 -58.35 16.99 -14.70
C PRO A 7 -56.95 17.51 -14.37
N SER A 8 -56.41 17.11 -13.22
CA SER A 8 -55.05 17.46 -12.80
C SER A 8 -54.00 16.75 -13.67
N VAL A 9 -53.28 17.51 -14.51
CA VAL A 9 -52.11 17.01 -15.23
C VAL A 9 -50.92 16.96 -14.28
N ILE A 10 -50.63 15.78 -13.73
CA ILE A 10 -49.41 15.54 -12.95
C ILE A 10 -48.25 15.34 -13.94
N LEU A 11 -47.42 16.38 -14.10
CA LEU A 11 -46.24 16.33 -14.95
C LEU A 11 -45.09 15.62 -14.20
N LEU A 12 -44.95 14.31 -14.42
CA LEU A 12 -43.92 13.51 -13.77
C LEU A 12 -42.56 13.69 -14.47
N CYS A 13 -41.84 14.76 -14.13
CA CYS A 13 -40.49 15.02 -14.62
C CYS A 13 -39.46 14.05 -14.00
N ALA A 14 -39.36 12.85 -14.56
CA ALA A 14 -38.32 11.89 -14.23
C ALA A 14 -36.94 12.41 -14.69
N GLY A 15 -36.17 12.96 -13.76
CA GLY A 15 -34.80 13.42 -14.02
C GLY A 15 -33.87 12.24 -14.30
N LEU A 16 -33.45 12.09 -15.56
CA LEU A 16 -32.56 11.01 -15.99
C LEU A 16 -31.12 11.31 -15.55
N ALA A 17 -30.76 10.90 -14.33
CA ALA A 17 -29.40 10.96 -13.83
C ALA A 17 -28.51 9.94 -14.57
N LEU A 18 -27.71 10.40 -15.54
CA LEU A 18 -26.61 9.61 -16.09
C LEU A 18 -25.51 9.45 -15.03
N ALA A 19 -25.60 8.40 -14.24
CA ALA A 19 -24.44 7.90 -13.49
C ALA A 19 -23.40 7.41 -14.50
N ALA A 20 -22.32 8.16 -14.68
CA ALA A 20 -21.17 7.73 -15.46
C ALA A 20 -20.46 6.60 -14.68
N GLY A 21 -20.87 5.36 -14.95
CA GLY A 21 -20.31 4.17 -14.32
C GLY A 21 -18.86 3.97 -14.73
N ALA A 22 -17.93 4.49 -13.92
CA ALA A 22 -16.56 3.99 -13.92
C ALA A 22 -16.61 2.50 -13.60
N ALA A 23 -16.16 1.66 -14.54
CA ALA A 23 -16.21 0.21 -14.37
C ALA A 23 -15.30 -0.18 -13.19
N GLN A 24 -15.90 -0.62 -12.08
CA GLN A 24 -15.13 -1.26 -11.02
C GLN A 24 -14.49 -2.52 -11.62
N PRO A 25 -13.17 -2.72 -11.47
CA PRO A 25 -12.53 -3.95 -11.92
C PRO A 25 -13.14 -5.14 -11.19
N ASP A 26 -13.33 -6.24 -11.93
CA ASP A 26 -14.23 -7.31 -11.53
C ASP A 26 -13.83 -7.96 -10.20
N ARG A 27 -14.77 -8.00 -9.24
CA ARG A 27 -14.62 -8.63 -7.93
C ARG A 27 -15.05 -10.11 -7.92
N ALA A 28 -15.26 -10.72 -9.09
CA ALA A 28 -15.65 -12.13 -9.25
C ALA A 28 -14.52 -13.16 -9.07
N ASP A 29 -13.30 -12.75 -8.69
CA ASP A 29 -12.25 -13.70 -8.27
C ASP A 29 -12.58 -14.25 -6.88
N THR A 30 -13.16 -15.46 -6.83
CA THR A 30 -13.60 -16.14 -5.59
C THR A 30 -12.47 -16.82 -4.83
N GLN A 31 -11.22 -16.60 -5.25
CA GLN A 31 -10.03 -17.05 -4.52
C GLN A 31 -9.62 -16.03 -3.44
N GLU A 32 -8.91 -16.50 -2.42
CA GLU A 32 -8.30 -15.62 -1.42
C GLU A 32 -7.47 -14.52 -2.11
N PRO A 33 -7.63 -13.23 -1.76
CA PRO A 33 -6.89 -12.10 -2.34
C PRO A 33 -5.36 -12.25 -2.46
N TRP A 34 -4.77 -13.20 -1.74
CA TRP A 34 -3.35 -13.42 -1.58
C TRP A 34 -2.90 -14.85 -1.99
N SER A 35 -3.76 -15.68 -2.58
CA SER A 35 -3.46 -17.10 -2.89
C SER A 35 -2.80 -17.37 -4.25
N ARG A 36 -2.39 -16.33 -4.98
CA ARG A 36 -1.76 -16.42 -6.31
C ARG A 36 -0.51 -15.53 -6.39
N PRO A 37 0.38 -15.70 -7.39
CA PRO A 37 1.52 -14.81 -7.58
C PRO A 37 1.08 -13.34 -7.74
N LEU A 38 1.79 -12.42 -7.06
CA LEU A 38 1.44 -11.01 -6.96
C LEU A 38 2.59 -10.10 -7.42
N TRP A 39 2.21 -8.99 -8.04
CA TRP A 39 3.06 -7.85 -8.39
C TRP A 39 2.96 -6.79 -7.30
N VAL A 40 3.95 -6.73 -6.40
CA VAL A 40 3.95 -5.82 -5.24
C VAL A 40 5.06 -4.78 -5.38
N VAL A 41 4.70 -3.50 -5.42
CA VAL A 41 5.66 -2.38 -5.52
C VAL A 41 6.19 -2.04 -4.12
N HIS A 42 7.50 -2.19 -3.91
CA HIS A 42 8.21 -1.93 -2.66
C HIS A 42 8.16 -0.45 -2.24
N ARG A 43 8.06 -0.19 -0.93
CA ARG A 43 7.99 1.15 -0.31
C ARG A 43 7.02 2.11 -1.01
N GLY A 44 5.92 1.59 -1.54
CA GLY A 44 4.88 2.31 -2.25
C GLY A 44 5.28 2.98 -3.58
N GLY A 45 6.48 2.74 -4.12
CA GLY A 45 7.02 3.50 -5.25
C GLY A 45 8.08 2.79 -6.10
N GLU A 46 8.16 3.17 -7.37
CA GLU A 46 9.19 2.70 -8.30
C GLU A 46 10.44 3.61 -8.33
N VAL A 47 11.46 3.19 -9.08
CA VAL A 47 12.72 3.95 -9.24
C VAL A 47 12.44 5.31 -9.91
N GLY A 48 12.41 6.37 -9.11
CA GLY A 48 12.25 7.75 -9.56
C GLY A 48 11.36 8.60 -8.67
N VAL A 49 10.49 7.98 -7.88
CA VAL A 49 9.65 8.65 -6.87
C VAL A 49 10.24 8.49 -5.46
N PRO A 50 9.93 9.39 -4.50
CA PRO A 50 10.39 9.28 -3.13
C PRO A 50 9.58 8.23 -2.37
N GLU A 51 10.30 7.23 -1.85
CA GLU A 51 9.75 6.06 -1.15
C GLU A 51 8.83 6.44 0.03
N ASN A 52 7.84 5.60 0.32
CA ASN A 52 6.88 5.74 1.42
C ASN A 52 6.00 7.01 1.42
N THR A 53 6.02 7.83 0.35
CA THR A 53 5.19 9.04 0.24
C THR A 53 3.85 8.81 -0.47
N MET A 54 2.86 9.68 -0.20
CA MET A 54 1.63 9.73 -1.00
C MET A 54 1.86 10.09 -2.49
N ALA A 55 3.01 10.69 -2.83
CA ALA A 55 3.36 10.98 -4.22
C ALA A 55 3.73 9.69 -4.97
N ALA A 56 4.59 8.86 -4.37
CA ALA A 56 4.94 7.54 -4.89
C ALA A 56 3.71 6.62 -5.01
N ILE A 57 2.90 6.53 -3.95
CA ILE A 57 1.71 5.68 -3.89
C ILE A 57 0.71 6.05 -5.01
N ARG A 58 0.49 7.34 -5.26
CA ARG A 58 -0.35 7.80 -6.39
C ARG A 58 0.27 7.44 -7.73
N HIS A 59 1.55 7.73 -7.93
CA HIS A 59 2.26 7.46 -9.19
C HIS A 59 2.19 5.98 -9.59
N SER A 60 2.50 5.06 -8.68
CA SER A 60 2.44 3.62 -8.96
C SER A 60 1.00 3.13 -9.21
N VAL A 61 0.00 3.69 -8.51
CA VAL A 61 -1.42 3.36 -8.75
C VAL A 61 -1.93 3.89 -10.09
N GLU A 62 -1.42 5.04 -10.54
CA GLU A 62 -1.62 5.61 -11.89
C GLU A 62 -0.94 4.77 -12.98
N GLN A 63 0.24 4.20 -12.73
CA GLN A 63 0.87 3.19 -13.61
C GLN A 63 0.14 1.83 -13.61
N GLY A 64 -0.87 1.65 -12.74
CA GLY A 64 -1.71 0.45 -12.69
C GLY A 64 -1.38 -0.54 -11.57
N ALA A 65 -0.46 -0.23 -10.65
CA ALA A 65 -0.17 -1.09 -9.51
C ALA A 65 -1.40 -1.26 -8.60
N ARG A 66 -1.66 -2.50 -8.16
CA ARG A 66 -2.79 -2.84 -7.26
C ARG A 66 -2.38 -3.58 -5.99
N TYR A 67 -1.09 -3.87 -5.84
CA TYR A 67 -0.49 -4.28 -4.57
C TYR A 67 0.74 -3.41 -4.35
N LEU A 68 0.82 -2.78 -3.19
CA LEU A 68 1.98 -2.02 -2.74
C LEU A 68 2.49 -2.65 -1.44
N GLU A 69 3.77 -2.54 -1.18
CA GLU A 69 4.39 -2.81 0.12
C GLU A 69 4.77 -1.45 0.72
N VAL A 70 4.58 -1.27 2.03
CA VAL A 70 4.90 -0.02 2.75
C VAL A 70 5.43 -0.29 4.15
N ASP A 71 6.41 0.51 4.57
CA ASP A 71 7.16 0.34 5.81
C ASP A 71 6.49 1.06 6.98
N LEU A 72 6.06 0.34 8.03
CA LEU A 72 5.32 0.93 9.14
C LEU A 72 6.18 1.18 10.39
N GLN A 73 6.14 2.43 10.85
CA GLN A 73 6.74 2.88 12.10
C GLN A 73 5.78 3.74 12.93
N THR A 74 6.23 4.21 14.10
CA THR A 74 5.37 4.90 15.07
C THR A 74 6.07 6.06 15.76
N THR A 75 5.38 7.19 15.86
CA THR A 75 5.81 8.39 16.59
C THR A 75 5.68 8.22 18.11
N THR A 76 6.31 9.09 18.91
CA THR A 76 6.19 9.05 20.38
C THR A 76 4.74 9.19 20.87
N ASP A 77 3.89 9.87 20.11
CA ASP A 77 2.45 10.04 20.38
C ASP A 77 1.55 8.96 19.72
N GLY A 78 2.14 7.85 19.30
CA GLY A 78 1.44 6.63 18.88
C GLY A 78 0.78 6.69 17.51
N LYS A 79 1.23 7.58 16.60
CA LYS A 79 0.73 7.64 15.23
C LYS A 79 1.53 6.71 14.34
N ILE A 80 0.85 5.84 13.61
CA ILE A 80 1.49 4.96 12.62
C ILE A 80 1.71 5.74 11.33
N VAL A 81 2.96 5.84 10.93
CA VAL A 81 3.47 6.58 9.75
C VAL A 81 4.23 5.64 8.84
N LEU A 82 4.42 6.04 7.58
CA LEU A 82 5.27 5.30 6.66
C LEU A 82 6.70 5.86 6.65
N LEU A 83 7.68 5.05 7.07
CA LEU A 83 9.12 5.36 7.00
C LEU A 83 9.92 4.06 7.10
N HIS A 84 10.92 3.85 6.22
CA HIS A 84 11.74 2.64 6.23
C HIS A 84 12.76 2.62 7.38
N ASP A 85 13.46 3.73 7.59
CA ASP A 85 14.63 3.82 8.47
C ASP A 85 14.23 4.28 9.87
N GLU A 86 14.93 3.82 10.91
CA GLU A 86 14.66 4.21 12.31
C GLU A 86 14.83 5.73 12.54
N THR A 87 15.67 6.39 11.72
CA THR A 87 15.92 7.84 11.76
C THR A 87 15.37 8.59 10.54
N LEU A 88 15.19 9.91 10.69
CA LEU A 88 14.63 10.82 9.69
C LEU A 88 15.61 11.19 8.55
N ASP A 89 16.91 11.02 8.77
CA ASP A 89 18.00 11.72 8.08
C ASP A 89 18.17 11.39 6.59
N ARG A 90 17.88 10.15 6.15
CA ARG A 90 18.12 9.74 4.74
C ARG A 90 17.06 10.26 3.78
N THR A 91 15.81 10.28 4.21
CA THR A 91 14.64 10.45 3.32
C THR A 91 13.79 11.67 3.64
N THR A 92 14.20 12.50 4.61
CA THR A 92 13.47 13.70 5.00
C THR A 92 14.41 14.87 5.32
N THR A 93 13.86 16.05 5.56
CA THR A 93 14.59 17.21 6.11
C THR A 93 14.63 17.24 7.66
N GLY A 94 14.35 16.13 8.32
CA GLY A 94 14.53 15.95 9.77
C GLY A 94 15.82 15.20 10.11
N GLU A 95 16.18 15.20 11.39
CA GLU A 95 17.38 14.54 11.92
C GLU A 95 17.00 13.65 13.11
N GLY A 96 17.66 12.50 13.27
CA GLY A 96 17.53 11.62 14.43
C GLY A 96 16.31 10.70 14.45
N GLU A 97 16.17 9.98 15.57
CA GLU A 97 15.23 8.87 15.75
C GLU A 97 13.75 9.28 15.60
N LEU A 98 13.01 8.56 14.75
CA LEU A 98 11.58 8.81 14.53
C LEU A 98 10.76 8.62 15.82
N ILE A 99 11.15 7.66 16.67
CA ILE A 99 10.44 7.33 17.91
C ILE A 99 10.56 8.42 18.99
N GLU A 100 11.55 9.31 18.90
CA GLU A 100 11.71 10.48 19.78
C GLU A 100 10.85 11.68 19.38
N HIS A 101 10.19 11.60 18.22
CA HIS A 101 9.36 12.68 17.68
C HIS A 101 7.85 12.38 17.72
N THR A 102 7.03 13.38 18.06
CA THR A 102 5.58 13.31 17.84
C THR A 102 5.22 13.65 16.39
N TRP A 103 4.07 13.16 15.93
CA TRP A 103 3.54 13.46 14.59
C TRP A 103 3.46 14.97 14.29
N ALA A 104 3.12 15.77 15.31
CA ALA A 104 3.03 17.23 15.19
C ALA A 104 4.39 17.92 14.90
N GLN A 105 5.52 17.26 15.17
CA GLN A 105 6.86 17.75 14.85
C GLN A 105 7.32 17.36 13.44
N ILE A 106 6.88 16.21 12.91
CA ILE A 106 7.44 15.62 11.68
C ILE A 106 6.55 15.73 10.44
N ARG A 107 5.23 15.90 10.60
CA ARG A 107 4.25 15.89 9.50
C ARG A 107 4.51 16.92 8.39
N ASP A 108 5.20 18.02 8.74
CA ASP A 108 5.45 19.16 7.87
C ASP A 108 6.87 19.09 7.25
N LEU A 109 7.66 18.05 7.55
CA LEU A 109 8.98 17.79 6.94
C LEU A 109 8.86 17.37 5.48
N ASP A 110 9.72 17.92 4.63
CA ASP A 110 9.88 17.49 3.24
C ASP A 110 10.49 16.08 3.20
N ALA A 111 9.78 15.15 2.56
CA ALA A 111 10.16 13.75 2.40
C ALA A 111 10.44 13.38 0.92
N GLY A 112 10.64 14.37 0.04
CA GLY A 112 10.72 14.18 -1.41
C GLY A 112 11.91 14.85 -2.11
N SER A 113 12.39 16.02 -1.65
CA SER A 113 13.49 16.75 -2.34
C SER A 113 14.80 15.96 -2.42
N TRP A 114 15.03 14.99 -1.54
CA TRP A 114 16.19 14.08 -1.59
C TRP A 114 16.18 13.20 -2.86
N LYS A 115 15.02 13.00 -3.49
CA LYS A 115 14.85 12.19 -4.71
C LYS A 115 14.89 13.06 -5.97
N ASP A 116 14.05 14.10 -5.99
CA ASP A 116 14.04 15.15 -7.01
C ASP A 116 13.32 16.39 -6.43
N ALA A 117 13.77 17.59 -6.78
CA ALA A 117 13.17 18.85 -6.32
C ALA A 117 11.70 19.02 -6.76
N ALA A 118 11.23 18.28 -7.79
CA ALA A 118 9.82 18.21 -8.17
C ALA A 118 8.92 17.59 -7.08
N PHE A 119 9.49 16.92 -6.08
CA PHE A 119 8.75 16.32 -4.97
C PHE A 119 8.87 17.08 -3.64
N ALA A 120 9.31 18.34 -3.63
CA ALA A 120 9.45 19.16 -2.41
C ALA A 120 8.17 19.37 -1.58
N ASP A 121 6.99 19.05 -2.14
CA ASP A 121 5.70 19.05 -1.42
C ASP A 121 5.31 17.67 -0.84
N ALA A 122 6.13 16.63 -1.03
CA ALA A 122 5.91 15.33 -0.42
C ALA A 122 6.22 15.36 1.09
N ARG A 123 5.40 14.69 1.88
CA ARG A 123 5.51 14.59 3.35
C ARG A 123 5.48 13.13 3.77
N ILE A 124 6.01 12.84 4.96
CA ILE A 124 5.80 11.58 5.67
C ILE A 124 4.27 11.41 5.87
N PRO A 125 3.62 10.34 5.38
CA PRO A 125 2.17 10.20 5.50
C PRO A 125 1.77 9.38 6.72
N LEU A 126 0.55 9.63 7.22
CA LEU A 126 -0.11 8.73 8.15
C LEU A 126 -0.63 7.50 7.42
N LEU A 127 -0.57 6.33 8.07
CA LEU A 127 -1.18 5.11 7.54
C LEU A 127 -2.68 5.29 7.25
N SER A 128 -3.41 6.11 8.02
CA SER A 128 -4.83 6.40 7.77
C SER A 128 -5.09 7.11 6.44
N GLU A 129 -4.16 7.93 5.94
CA GLU A 129 -4.27 8.60 4.64
C GLU A 129 -4.04 7.60 3.50
N VAL A 130 -3.05 6.72 3.68
CA VAL A 130 -2.74 5.62 2.76
C VAL A 130 -3.88 4.61 2.68
N LEU A 131 -4.42 4.17 3.81
CA LEU A 131 -5.57 3.24 3.86
C LEU A 131 -6.81 3.85 3.17
N GLY A 132 -7.12 5.13 3.44
CA GLY A 132 -8.23 5.82 2.78
C GLY A 132 -8.07 5.90 1.26
N TYR A 133 -6.88 6.23 0.77
CA TYR A 133 -6.60 6.27 -0.66
C TYR A 133 -6.62 4.87 -1.30
N CYS A 134 -5.99 3.88 -0.68
CA CYS A 134 -5.91 2.52 -1.21
C CYS A 134 -7.28 1.83 -1.25
N LYS A 135 -8.10 1.99 -0.20
CA LYS A 135 -9.49 1.49 -0.18
C LYS A 135 -10.33 2.09 -1.32
N ALA A 136 -10.19 3.39 -1.57
CA ALA A 136 -10.92 4.09 -2.64
C ALA A 136 -10.50 3.66 -4.05
N ASN A 137 -9.24 3.23 -4.24
CA ASN A 137 -8.69 2.84 -5.55
C ASN A 137 -8.60 1.32 -5.79
N GLY A 138 -9.03 0.50 -4.83
CA GLY A 138 -8.96 -0.97 -4.92
C GLY A 138 -7.53 -1.50 -4.87
N VAL A 139 -6.69 -0.90 -4.04
CA VAL A 139 -5.26 -1.21 -3.88
C VAL A 139 -5.05 -1.95 -2.56
N ARG A 140 -4.27 -3.03 -2.61
CA ARG A 140 -3.94 -3.89 -1.47
C ARG A 140 -2.56 -3.58 -0.91
N LEU A 141 -2.37 -3.79 0.38
CA LEU A 141 -1.13 -3.44 1.08
C LEU A 141 -0.46 -4.64 1.75
N LEU A 142 0.83 -4.80 1.47
CA LEU A 142 1.76 -5.54 2.31
C LEU A 142 2.38 -4.54 3.30
N LEU A 143 2.36 -4.83 4.60
CA LEU A 143 2.75 -3.89 5.65
C LEU A 143 3.99 -4.44 6.37
N ASP A 144 5.21 -4.00 6.03
CA ASP A 144 6.42 -4.44 6.76
C ASP A 144 6.55 -3.66 8.07
N ILE A 145 6.50 -4.36 9.20
CA ILE A 145 6.46 -3.72 10.51
C ILE A 145 7.88 -3.56 11.04
N LYS A 146 8.39 -2.33 11.08
CA LYS A 146 9.75 -2.04 11.60
C LYS A 146 9.77 -1.89 13.12
N SER A 147 8.73 -1.30 13.71
CA SER A 147 8.68 -0.93 15.14
C SER A 147 7.57 -1.65 15.92
N ALA A 148 7.80 -1.92 17.20
CA ALA A 148 6.82 -2.58 18.07
C ALA A 148 5.52 -1.77 18.26
N GLY A 149 5.59 -0.43 18.20
CA GLY A 149 4.42 0.46 18.25
C GLY A 149 3.46 0.28 17.07
N ALA A 150 3.99 -0.11 15.91
CA ALA A 150 3.22 -0.34 14.69
C ALA A 150 2.63 -1.77 14.61
N ALA A 151 3.05 -2.69 15.48
CA ALA A 151 2.61 -4.08 15.46
C ALA A 151 1.28 -4.34 16.21
N GLY A 152 0.91 -3.43 17.12
CA GLY A 152 -0.13 -3.66 18.13
C GLY A 152 -1.58 -3.41 17.68
N ALA A 153 -2.48 -3.39 18.66
CA ALA A 153 -3.92 -3.24 18.47
C ALA A 153 -4.32 -1.97 17.69
N SER A 154 -3.53 -0.90 17.79
CA SER A 154 -3.68 0.34 17.01
C SER A 154 -3.67 0.11 15.50
N LEU A 155 -2.83 -0.80 14.99
CA LEU A 155 -2.82 -1.17 13.57
C LEU A 155 -4.10 -1.94 13.21
N TYR A 156 -4.48 -2.94 14.01
CA TYR A 156 -5.73 -3.69 13.78
C TYR A 156 -6.96 -2.78 13.78
N GLU A 157 -7.02 -1.83 14.72
CA GLU A 157 -8.13 -0.87 14.85
C GLU A 157 -8.21 0.09 13.65
N LEU A 158 -7.06 0.56 13.12
CA LEU A 158 -7.02 1.33 11.87
C LEU A 158 -7.45 0.48 10.67
N LEU A 159 -6.94 -0.74 10.51
CA LEU A 159 -7.34 -1.63 9.41
C LEU A 159 -8.84 -1.96 9.46
N ASN A 160 -9.40 -2.16 10.66
CA ASN A 160 -10.84 -2.36 10.85
C ASN A 160 -11.65 -1.08 10.57
N GLN A 161 -11.20 0.09 11.03
CA GLN A 161 -11.85 1.38 10.78
C GLN A 161 -11.97 1.72 9.30
N PHE A 162 -10.96 1.34 8.50
CA PHE A 162 -10.91 1.59 7.05
C PHE A 162 -11.46 0.43 6.20
N ASP A 163 -12.01 -0.63 6.81
CA ASP A 163 -12.50 -1.84 6.12
C ASP A 163 -11.40 -2.53 5.27
N MET A 164 -10.15 -2.51 5.75
CA MET A 164 -8.95 -2.95 5.01
C MET A 164 -8.35 -4.27 5.51
N LEU A 165 -8.99 -4.98 6.45
CA LEU A 165 -8.46 -6.24 7.02
C LEU A 165 -8.23 -7.35 5.98
N ASP A 166 -9.11 -7.49 4.98
CA ASP A 166 -8.95 -8.47 3.90
C ASP A 166 -7.95 -8.02 2.81
N ASP A 167 -7.93 -6.71 2.55
CA ASP A 167 -7.10 -6.06 1.54
C ASP A 167 -5.68 -5.68 2.07
N CYS A 168 -5.32 -6.06 3.31
CA CYS A 168 -3.97 -5.91 3.88
C CYS A 168 -3.39 -7.23 4.42
N ARG A 169 -2.06 -7.40 4.36
CA ARG A 169 -1.33 -8.48 5.07
C ARG A 169 -0.07 -7.93 5.73
N VAL A 170 0.27 -8.46 6.91
CA VAL A 170 1.44 -8.01 7.68
C VAL A 170 2.69 -8.79 7.28
N TYR A 171 3.75 -8.10 6.89
CA TYR A 171 5.07 -8.67 6.69
C TYR A 171 6.00 -8.32 7.85
N MET A 172 6.99 -9.17 8.05
CA MET A 172 8.07 -9.02 9.02
C MET A 172 9.26 -9.81 8.47
N ARG A 173 10.32 -9.12 8.02
CA ARG A 173 11.51 -9.78 7.46
C ARG A 173 12.16 -10.76 8.45
N ALA A 174 12.16 -12.05 8.09
CA ALA A 174 12.80 -13.09 8.90
C ALA A 174 14.29 -12.78 9.11
N GLY A 175 14.72 -12.67 10.38
CA GLY A 175 16.10 -12.32 10.75
C GLY A 175 16.39 -10.83 10.91
N ALA A 176 15.46 -9.94 10.55
CA ALA A 176 15.53 -8.50 10.84
C ALA A 176 14.36 -8.01 11.72
N ALA A 177 13.24 -8.72 11.75
CA ALA A 177 12.14 -8.47 12.67
C ALA A 177 12.61 -8.60 14.12
N GLN A 178 12.73 -7.46 14.80
CA GLN A 178 13.25 -7.38 16.17
C GLN A 178 12.30 -8.15 17.12
N PRO A 179 12.80 -8.91 18.12
CA PRO A 179 11.97 -9.76 18.98
C PRO A 179 10.75 -9.07 19.60
N GLU A 180 10.87 -7.79 19.93
CA GLU A 180 9.81 -6.89 20.42
C GLU A 180 8.69 -6.65 19.41
N VAL A 181 8.98 -6.53 18.11
CA VAL A 181 7.96 -6.39 17.05
C VAL A 181 7.10 -7.65 17.02
N LYS A 182 7.76 -8.81 17.05
CA LYS A 182 7.09 -10.12 17.08
C LYS A 182 6.31 -10.36 18.38
N ALA A 183 6.76 -9.79 19.51
CA ALA A 183 6.07 -9.88 20.79
C ALA A 183 4.89 -8.90 20.92
N ALA A 184 4.93 -7.77 20.20
CA ALA A 184 3.88 -6.76 20.17
C ALA A 184 2.80 -6.98 19.10
N LEU A 185 3.03 -7.90 18.15
CA LEU A 185 2.09 -8.19 17.07
C LEU A 185 0.72 -8.61 17.59
N ASP A 186 -0.32 -7.87 17.22
CA ASP A 186 -1.70 -8.23 17.55
C ASP A 186 -2.12 -9.55 16.85
N PRO A 187 -2.58 -10.56 17.58
CA PRO A 187 -2.88 -11.89 17.03
C PRO A 187 -4.10 -11.92 16.09
N ARG A 188 -4.81 -10.80 15.91
CA ARG A 188 -5.90 -10.62 14.94
C ARG A 188 -5.39 -10.16 13.57
N LEU A 189 -4.14 -9.71 13.46
CA LEU A 189 -3.51 -9.34 12.19
C LEU A 189 -3.12 -10.59 11.39
N VAL A 190 -3.44 -10.60 10.09
CA VAL A 190 -3.13 -11.74 9.22
C VAL A 190 -1.74 -11.55 8.60
N PRO A 191 -0.73 -12.37 8.96
CA PRO A 191 0.59 -12.26 8.36
C PRO A 191 0.59 -12.75 6.91
N PHE A 192 1.46 -12.16 6.09
CA PHE A 192 1.74 -12.64 4.74
C PHE A 192 2.48 -13.99 4.82
N PRO A 193 2.15 -14.99 3.99
CA PRO A 193 2.82 -16.29 4.04
C PRO A 193 4.30 -16.17 3.65
N GLY A 194 5.21 -16.28 4.61
CA GLY A 194 6.66 -16.14 4.37
C GLY A 194 7.24 -17.15 3.37
N SER A 195 6.55 -18.26 3.10
CA SER A 195 6.85 -19.21 2.02
C SER A 195 6.64 -18.65 0.60
N LEU A 196 5.97 -17.51 0.46
CA LEU A 196 5.78 -16.76 -0.78
C LEU A 196 6.80 -15.60 -0.93
N VAL A 197 7.80 -15.53 -0.05
CA VAL A 197 8.93 -14.59 -0.12
C VAL A 197 10.19 -15.37 -0.50
N GLN A 198 10.85 -14.99 -1.59
CA GLN A 198 12.05 -15.70 -2.08
C GLN A 198 13.31 -15.12 -1.45
N PRO A 199 14.34 -15.93 -1.15
CA PRO A 199 15.65 -15.42 -0.73
C PRO A 199 16.35 -14.59 -1.82
N TRP A 200 17.12 -13.61 -1.38
CA TRP A 200 18.08 -12.87 -2.21
C TRP A 200 19.12 -13.83 -2.83
N GLY A 201 19.58 -13.58 -4.07
CA GLY A 201 20.56 -14.47 -4.72
C GLY A 201 21.00 -14.06 -6.13
N LYS A 202 22.23 -14.44 -6.48
CA LYS A 202 23.15 -13.87 -7.49
C LYS A 202 22.68 -13.60 -8.94
N GLU A 203 21.53 -14.08 -9.38
CA GLU A 203 21.03 -13.80 -10.73
C GLU A 203 20.07 -12.62 -10.68
N THR A 204 20.09 -11.74 -11.69
CA THR A 204 19.15 -10.61 -11.75
C THR A 204 17.71 -11.10 -11.88
N PRO A 205 16.70 -10.30 -11.47
CA PRO A 205 15.29 -10.60 -11.70
C PRO A 205 14.97 -10.88 -13.19
N ARG A 206 15.70 -10.21 -14.10
CA ARG A 206 15.55 -10.36 -15.56
C ARG A 206 16.06 -11.70 -16.09
N GLU A 207 17.19 -12.20 -15.60
CA GLU A 207 17.72 -13.51 -16.00
C GLU A 207 16.86 -14.67 -15.50
N LYS A 208 16.31 -14.53 -14.27
CA LYS A 208 15.33 -15.47 -13.70
C LYS A 208 14.02 -15.47 -14.50
N MET A 209 13.52 -14.29 -14.86
CA MET A 209 12.33 -14.13 -15.73
C MET A 209 12.48 -14.87 -17.06
N GLN A 210 13.58 -14.64 -17.79
CA GLN A 210 13.76 -15.25 -19.12
C GLN A 210 13.73 -16.79 -19.05
N LYS A 211 14.45 -17.38 -18.08
CA LYS A 211 14.48 -18.84 -17.85
C LYS A 211 13.11 -19.45 -17.52
N ALA A 212 12.19 -18.67 -16.97
CA ALA A 212 10.82 -19.11 -16.69
C ALA A 212 9.92 -19.06 -17.93
N LEU A 213 10.15 -18.10 -18.84
CA LEU A 213 9.40 -17.94 -20.09
C LEU A 213 9.78 -19.00 -21.14
N ASP A 214 11.03 -19.45 -21.17
CA ASP A 214 11.59 -20.33 -22.21
C ASP A 214 11.12 -21.81 -22.13
N ASN A 215 10.10 -22.16 -21.34
CA ASN A 215 9.72 -23.55 -21.03
C ASN A 215 8.23 -23.85 -21.31
N GLU A 216 7.87 -24.00 -22.60
CA GLU A 216 6.47 -24.11 -23.07
C GLU A 216 5.60 -25.16 -22.36
N LYS A 217 6.15 -26.31 -21.94
CA LYS A 217 5.35 -27.33 -21.22
C LYS A 217 4.80 -26.85 -19.88
N ALA A 218 5.42 -25.82 -19.31
CA ALA A 218 4.95 -25.18 -18.11
C ALA A 218 3.84 -24.14 -18.42
N VAL A 219 3.78 -23.55 -19.62
CA VAL A 219 2.83 -22.47 -20.02
C VAL A 219 1.35 -22.86 -19.91
N GLY A 220 1.01 -24.15 -19.98
CA GLY A 220 -0.33 -24.66 -19.63
C GLY A 220 -0.74 -24.46 -18.16
N GLY A 221 0.19 -24.03 -17.30
CA GLY A 221 0.01 -23.62 -15.92
C GLY A 221 0.94 -22.48 -15.50
N LEU A 222 1.50 -21.71 -16.45
CA LEU A 222 2.40 -20.59 -16.20
C LEU A 222 1.82 -19.28 -16.74
N VAL A 223 1.36 -18.46 -15.80
CA VAL A 223 1.45 -17.00 -15.88
C VAL A 223 2.37 -16.55 -14.73
N SER A 224 3.55 -17.17 -14.63
CA SER A 224 4.50 -16.99 -13.51
C SER A 224 5.36 -15.72 -13.64
N SER A 225 4.76 -14.61 -14.07
CA SER A 225 5.49 -13.40 -14.42
C SER A 225 5.81 -12.55 -13.19
N TYR A 226 4.78 -12.20 -12.41
CA TYR A 226 4.92 -11.33 -11.23
C TYR A 226 4.88 -12.23 -9.97
N GLN A 227 5.98 -12.28 -9.21
CA GLN A 227 6.03 -12.83 -7.84
C GLN A 227 7.21 -12.16 -7.11
N TRP A 228 7.27 -12.31 -5.79
CA TRP A 228 8.32 -11.76 -4.89
C TRP A 228 8.21 -10.24 -4.67
N VAL A 229 8.54 -9.80 -3.45
CA VAL A 229 8.69 -8.38 -3.10
C VAL A 229 9.93 -7.87 -3.83
N LEU A 230 9.76 -6.91 -4.76
CA LEU A 230 10.87 -6.35 -5.53
C LEU A 230 11.52 -5.20 -4.78
N ASP A 231 12.46 -5.56 -3.91
CA ASP A 231 13.36 -4.66 -3.20
C ASP A 231 14.18 -3.79 -4.17
N PHE A 232 13.66 -2.59 -4.47
CA PHE A 232 14.22 -1.62 -5.40
C PHE A 232 15.22 -0.64 -4.73
N GLU A 233 16.20 -1.17 -3.98
CA GLU A 233 17.44 -0.43 -3.75
C GLU A 233 18.27 -0.45 -5.04
N GLY A 234 18.15 0.63 -5.82
CA GLY A 234 19.05 0.89 -6.94
C GLY A 234 20.48 1.11 -6.43
N GLU A 235 21.46 0.45 -7.04
CA GLU A 235 22.86 0.54 -6.63
C GLU A 235 23.34 2.00 -6.64
N GLY A 236 23.59 2.56 -5.45
CA GLY A 236 24.13 3.91 -5.30
C GLY A 236 25.63 3.93 -5.61
N GLY A 237 25.98 4.52 -6.76
CA GLY A 237 27.34 4.79 -7.22
C GLY A 237 27.45 6.14 -7.91
#